data_AF-D5Q461-F1
#
_entry.id   AF-D5Q461-F1
#
_cell.length_a   1.000
_cell.length_b   1.000
_cell.length_c   1.000
_cell.angle_alpha   90.00
_cell.angle_beta   90.00
_cell.angle_gamma   90.00
#
_symmetry.space_group_name_H-M   'P 1'
#
loop_
_entity.id
_entity.type
_entity.pdbx_description
1 polymer ?
#
loop_
_entity_poly.entity_id
_entity_poly.type
_entity_poly.pdbx_seq_one_letter_code
_entity_poly.pdbx_strand_id
1 'polypeptide(L)'
;MIERNIKNKKNSKIKALILLFIVSISIYLTGCATSDNGNNQSNNNDSLSSSISSDKNVKIHFINTGNSDAILIQDGKTFTLIDGGDNDDEKLMVDYLNNQGVKDIKYLIATHSHADHLGGLDSVVKNFNIENVFVSNGSAETKSYRDFINALASKDLSPSVPLENNKFYLEDSYFEVLNTNGGDTTNEQSLVLVYTNGNDKVLFTGDAEEGTEKEILSKLDKVDLLKVAHHGSRSSSSQEFLDKVSPEYAVLLVGKGNSYGHPHQETMNKLKKMGVKVHRSDECSDIIFESTGDGVFTSCKDGSYNKGVREDGNSGKSNNNTSKNDSFKNKQNTSNSAEIVYFTPKGKSYHSTKNCSGLSRSKKILSGTIAESKKNDPCDICYVK
;
A
#
# COMPACT_ATOMS: atom_id res chain seq x y z
N MET A 1 -6.90 -59.86 22.15
CA MET A 1 -6.58 -59.54 23.56
C MET A 1 -5.52 -58.43 23.72
N ILE A 2 -4.99 -57.83 22.64
CA ILE A 2 -3.90 -56.84 22.70
C ILE A 2 -4.40 -55.38 22.66
N GLU A 3 -5.58 -55.11 22.08
CA GLU A 3 -6.11 -53.72 21.97
C GLU A 3 -6.67 -53.13 23.27
N ARG A 4 -7.10 -53.95 24.23
CA ARG A 4 -7.62 -53.44 25.52
C ARG A 4 -6.53 -52.88 26.44
N ASN A 5 -5.28 -53.31 26.29
CA ASN A 5 -4.17 -52.88 27.16
C ASN A 5 -3.58 -51.51 26.80
N ILE A 6 -3.77 -51.03 25.56
CA ILE A 6 -3.23 -49.72 25.13
C ILE A 6 -4.14 -48.57 25.60
N LYS A 7 -5.46 -48.75 25.58
CA LYS A 7 -6.43 -47.73 26.06
C LYS A 7 -6.32 -47.46 27.56
N ASN A 8 -6.09 -48.49 28.37
CA ASN A 8 -5.97 -48.32 29.83
C ASN A 8 -4.67 -47.62 30.25
N LYS A 9 -3.57 -47.81 29.52
CA LYS A 9 -2.29 -47.15 29.82
C LYS A 9 -2.33 -45.65 29.51
N LYS A 10 -3.02 -45.24 28.43
CA LYS A 10 -3.19 -43.84 28.02
C LYS A 10 -4.07 -43.05 29.00
N ASN A 11 -5.14 -43.68 29.53
CA ASN A 11 -6.02 -43.05 30.52
C ASN A 11 -5.39 -42.88 31.91
N SER A 12 -4.43 -43.73 32.30
CA SER A 12 -3.72 -43.57 33.59
C SER A 12 -2.75 -42.38 33.59
N LYS A 13 -2.07 -42.12 32.46
CA LYS A 13 -1.14 -41.00 32.31
C LYS A 13 -1.85 -39.64 32.29
N ILE A 14 -3.03 -39.57 31.68
CA ILE A 14 -3.85 -38.35 31.64
C ILE A 14 -4.42 -38.03 33.03
N LYS A 15 -4.84 -39.04 33.80
CA LYS A 15 -5.30 -38.84 35.19
C LYS A 15 -4.17 -38.41 36.14
N ALA A 16 -2.94 -38.89 35.94
CA ALA A 16 -1.78 -38.46 36.73
C ALA A 16 -1.36 -37.01 36.42
N LEU A 17 -1.47 -36.56 35.17
CA LEU A 17 -1.18 -35.18 34.76
C LEU A 17 -2.21 -34.17 35.29
N ILE A 18 -3.49 -34.54 35.32
CA ILE A 18 -4.56 -33.69 35.88
C ILE A 18 -4.43 -33.56 37.41
N LEU A 19 -4.00 -34.62 38.10
CA LEU A 19 -3.77 -34.58 39.55
C LEU A 19 -2.57 -33.69 39.93
N LEU A 20 -1.51 -33.68 39.11
CA LEU A 20 -0.35 -32.80 39.30
C LEU A 20 -0.67 -31.32 39.08
N PHE A 21 -1.59 -31.00 38.16
CA PHE A 21 -2.00 -29.62 37.88
C PHE A 21 -2.91 -29.02 38.98
N ILE A 22 -3.71 -29.86 39.65
CA ILE A 22 -4.58 -29.43 40.76
C ILE A 22 -3.76 -29.21 42.05
N VAL A 23 -2.69 -29.97 42.27
CA VAL A 23 -1.80 -29.79 43.43
C VAL A 23 -0.93 -28.52 43.30
N SER A 24 -0.57 -28.09 42.09
CA SER A 24 0.18 -26.84 41.89
C SER A 24 -0.65 -25.55 42.08
N ILE A 25 -1.98 -25.62 41.96
CA ILE A 25 -2.89 -24.48 42.17
C ILE A 25 -3.22 -24.26 43.66
N SER A 26 -2.86 -25.20 44.52
CA SER A 26 -3.24 -25.18 45.95
C SER A 26 -2.19 -24.53 46.87
N ILE A 27 -1.13 -23.91 46.33
CA ILE A 27 -0.01 -23.35 47.13
C ILE A 27 0.03 -21.80 47.15
N TYR A 28 -0.87 -21.11 46.44
CA TYR A 28 -1.00 -19.65 46.56
C TYR A 28 -2.25 -19.24 47.33
N LEU A 29 -2.30 -19.52 48.64
CA LEU A 29 -3.24 -18.88 49.58
C LEU A 29 -2.73 -19.00 51.03
N THR A 30 -1.78 -18.15 51.36
CA THR A 30 -1.44 -17.68 52.72
C THR A 30 -1.02 -16.22 52.49
N GLY A 31 -1.69 -15.18 52.98
CA GLY A 31 -2.39 -15.01 54.24
C GLY A 31 -1.60 -13.98 55.04
N CYS A 32 -2.03 -12.71 55.01
CA CYS A 32 -1.65 -11.70 55.99
C CYS A 32 -2.85 -10.80 56.25
N ALA A 33 -3.46 -11.00 57.41
CA ALA A 33 -4.38 -10.07 58.03
C ALA A 33 -3.73 -9.58 59.33
N THR A 34 -3.59 -8.26 59.50
CA THR A 34 -3.54 -7.62 60.82
C THR A 34 -3.99 -6.15 60.73
N SER A 35 -5.10 -5.90 61.42
CA SER A 35 -5.49 -4.77 62.26
C SER A 35 -5.21 -3.31 61.88
N ASP A 36 -6.34 -2.62 61.90
CA ASP A 36 -6.62 -1.19 62.00
C ASP A 36 -5.95 -0.53 63.23
N ASN A 37 -5.43 0.69 63.03
CA ASN A 37 -5.25 1.70 64.08
C ASN A 37 -5.02 3.07 63.40
N GLY A 38 -5.99 3.97 63.57
CA GLY A 38 -5.94 5.31 62.98
C GLY A 38 -4.94 6.24 63.66
N ASN A 39 -4.31 7.10 62.87
CA ASN A 39 -4.15 8.52 63.20
C ASN A 39 -3.67 9.34 61.98
N ASN A 40 -4.23 10.54 61.84
CA ASN A 40 -3.86 11.59 60.89
C ASN A 40 -2.39 12.01 61.03
N GLN A 41 -1.65 12.11 59.91
CA GLN A 41 -0.91 13.34 59.55
C GLN A 41 -0.28 13.30 58.16
N SER A 42 -0.40 14.47 57.52
CA SER A 42 0.23 15.02 56.31
C SER A 42 1.63 14.54 55.89
N ASN A 43 1.79 14.54 54.56
CA ASN A 43 2.96 14.97 53.76
C ASN A 43 3.92 13.93 53.16
N ASN A 44 4.00 14.09 51.82
CA ASN A 44 5.15 13.97 50.92
C ASN A 44 5.43 12.63 50.23
N ASN A 45 5.16 12.69 48.91
CA ASN A 45 6.04 12.30 47.81
C ASN A 45 6.66 10.91 47.86
N ASP A 46 6.04 9.96 47.17
CA ASP A 46 6.66 9.34 46.00
C ASP A 46 5.59 8.55 45.22
N SER A 47 4.80 9.28 44.43
CA SER A 47 4.12 8.66 43.30
C SER A 47 5.19 8.44 42.23
N LEU A 48 5.84 7.28 42.30
CA LEU A 48 6.60 6.73 41.19
C LEU A 48 5.60 6.37 40.07
N SER A 49 5.07 7.41 39.43
CA SER A 49 4.42 7.31 38.13
C SER A 49 5.53 6.96 37.15
N SER A 50 5.81 5.67 37.04
CA SER A 50 6.42 5.10 35.85
C SER A 50 5.41 5.26 34.71
N SER A 51 5.29 6.50 34.22
CA SER A 51 4.84 6.78 32.87
C SER A 51 5.93 6.25 31.96
N ILE A 52 5.88 4.94 31.70
CA ILE A 52 6.45 4.39 30.48
C ILE A 52 5.55 4.97 29.39
N SER A 53 5.87 6.20 28.98
CA SER A 53 5.56 6.67 27.66
C SER A 53 6.25 5.68 26.74
N SER A 54 5.52 4.68 26.22
CA SER A 54 5.97 4.04 24.99
C SER A 54 6.21 5.20 24.04
N ASP A 55 7.45 5.35 23.58
CA ASP A 55 7.81 6.37 22.63
C ASP A 55 7.06 5.96 21.36
N LYS A 56 5.84 6.51 21.15
CA LYS A 56 4.92 6.15 20.06
C LYS A 56 5.44 6.59 18.69
N ASN A 57 6.75 6.79 18.57
CA ASN A 57 7.40 7.26 17.38
C ASN A 57 7.58 6.08 16.42
N VAL A 58 6.58 5.92 15.56
CA VAL A 58 6.58 4.95 14.47
C VAL A 58 7.19 5.60 13.24
N LYS A 59 8.15 4.93 12.62
CA LYS A 59 8.71 5.36 11.35
C LYS A 59 8.04 4.64 10.19
N ILE A 60 7.63 5.40 9.19
CA ILE A 60 7.02 4.91 7.96
C ILE A 60 7.95 5.28 6.82
N HIS A 61 8.69 4.29 6.34
CA HIS A 61 9.68 4.41 5.29
C HIS A 61 9.03 4.10 3.95
N PHE A 62 8.92 5.10 3.10
CA PHE A 62 8.58 4.94 1.69
C PHE A 62 9.90 4.82 0.92
N ILE A 63 10.25 3.60 0.56
CA ILE A 63 11.56 3.23 0.03
C ILE A 63 11.60 3.58 -1.46
N ASN A 64 12.67 4.24 -1.90
CA ASN A 64 12.84 4.63 -3.30
C ASN A 64 13.36 3.44 -4.13
N THR A 65 12.42 2.67 -4.64
CA THR A 65 12.60 1.57 -5.60
C THR A 65 12.35 2.02 -7.05
N GLY A 66 12.46 3.33 -7.32
CA GLY A 66 12.08 3.88 -8.62
C GLY A 66 10.57 3.89 -8.82
N ASN A 67 10.06 3.22 -9.85
CA ASN A 67 8.63 3.22 -10.20
C ASN A 67 7.95 1.95 -9.66
N SER A 68 8.09 1.72 -8.36
CA SER A 68 7.62 0.53 -7.66
C SER A 68 7.25 0.93 -6.24
N ASP A 69 6.41 0.13 -5.56
CA ASP A 69 6.04 0.35 -4.17
C ASP A 69 6.83 -0.57 -3.22
N ALA A 70 7.41 0.02 -2.18
CA ALA A 70 7.99 -0.69 -1.05
C ALA A 70 7.92 0.21 0.20
N ILE A 71 7.26 -0.27 1.25
CA ILE A 71 6.98 0.52 2.45
C ILE A 71 7.28 -0.28 3.70
N LEU A 72 8.23 0.19 4.51
CA LEU A 72 8.57 -0.39 5.81
C LEU A 72 7.99 0.46 6.93
N ILE A 73 7.16 -0.15 7.78
CA ILE A 73 6.67 0.45 9.02
C ILE A 73 7.48 -0.15 10.17
N GLN A 74 8.13 0.71 10.95
CA GLN A 74 8.96 0.37 12.09
C GLN A 74 8.33 0.95 13.37
N ASP A 75 7.84 0.06 14.23
CA ASP A 75 7.44 0.38 15.60
C ASP A 75 8.46 -0.24 16.57
N GLY A 76 9.41 0.58 17.02
CA GLY A 76 10.56 0.11 17.81
C GLY A 76 11.40 -0.95 17.07
N LYS A 77 11.22 -2.22 17.45
CA LYS A 77 11.90 -3.39 16.86
C LYS A 77 10.94 -4.32 16.10
N THR A 78 9.68 -3.93 15.95
CA THR A 78 8.65 -4.70 15.28
C THR A 78 8.39 -4.06 13.91
N PHE A 79 8.41 -4.87 12.86
CA PHE A 79 8.41 -4.39 11.48
C PHE A 79 7.25 -4.97 10.67
N THR A 80 6.62 -4.12 9.88
CA THR A 80 5.69 -4.51 8.81
C THR A 80 6.25 -4.05 7.48
N LEU A 81 6.28 -4.94 6.48
CA LEU A 81 6.64 -4.59 5.12
C LEU A 81 5.40 -4.69 4.23
N ILE A 82 5.08 -3.61 3.53
CA ILE A 82 4.02 -3.53 2.53
C ILE A 82 4.70 -3.36 1.17
N ASP A 83 4.53 -4.34 0.30
CA ASP A 83 5.19 -4.46 -1.00
C ASP A 83 6.74 -4.43 -0.89
N GLY A 84 7.43 -4.70 -1.99
CA GLY A 84 8.87 -4.92 -2.03
C GLY A 84 9.53 -4.55 -3.35
N GLY A 85 8.92 -3.67 -4.13
CA GLY A 85 9.46 -3.22 -5.41
C GLY A 85 9.40 -4.28 -6.51
N ASP A 86 10.07 -4.00 -7.62
CA ASP A 86 10.18 -4.88 -8.80
C ASP A 86 11.29 -5.94 -8.62
N ASN A 87 11.40 -6.87 -9.56
CA ASN A 87 12.38 -7.96 -9.51
C ASN A 87 13.85 -7.48 -9.53
N ASP A 88 14.14 -6.30 -10.06
CA ASP A 88 15.48 -5.71 -9.98
C ASP A 88 15.76 -4.98 -8.66
N ASP A 89 14.75 -4.82 -7.79
CA ASP A 89 14.89 -4.24 -6.45
C ASP A 89 15.26 -5.27 -5.36
N GLU A 90 15.33 -6.57 -5.68
CA GLU A 90 15.60 -7.65 -4.73
C GLU A 90 16.80 -7.38 -3.81
N LYS A 91 17.93 -6.93 -4.38
CA LYS A 91 19.14 -6.61 -3.61
C LYS A 91 18.97 -5.34 -2.79
N LEU A 92 18.34 -4.31 -3.37
CA LEU A 92 18.06 -3.05 -2.69
C LEU A 92 17.23 -3.30 -1.44
N MET A 93 16.17 -4.10 -1.54
CA MET A 93 15.30 -4.44 -0.42
C MET A 93 16.04 -5.18 0.69
N VAL A 94 16.83 -6.20 0.35
CA VAL A 94 17.61 -6.94 1.36
C VAL A 94 18.62 -6.03 2.06
N ASP A 95 19.34 -5.19 1.31
CA ASP A 95 20.30 -4.26 1.90
C ASP A 95 19.61 -3.21 2.78
N TYR A 96 18.49 -2.65 2.32
CA TYR A 96 17.74 -1.64 3.07
C TYR A 96 17.25 -2.19 4.41
N LEU A 97 16.58 -3.35 4.39
CA LEU A 97 16.04 -3.99 5.59
C LEU A 97 17.16 -4.36 6.59
N ASN A 98 18.30 -4.87 6.11
CA ASN A 98 19.47 -5.12 6.96
C ASN A 98 20.00 -3.83 7.60
N ASN A 99 20.06 -2.73 6.84
CA ASN A 99 20.51 -1.43 7.35
C ASN A 99 19.56 -0.84 8.40
N GLN A 100 18.25 -1.13 8.30
CA GLN A 100 17.28 -0.78 9.36
C GLN A 100 17.30 -1.76 10.54
N GLY A 101 18.15 -2.79 10.51
CA GLY A 101 18.28 -3.78 11.58
C GLY A 101 17.13 -4.79 11.65
N VAL A 102 16.39 -4.96 10.55
CA VAL A 102 15.29 -5.92 10.45
C VAL A 102 15.85 -7.34 10.56
N LYS A 103 15.22 -8.15 11.40
CA LYS A 103 15.49 -9.60 11.54
C LYS A 103 14.22 -10.41 11.30
N ASP A 104 13.15 -9.96 11.94
CA ASP A 104 11.83 -10.55 11.90
C ASP A 104 10.84 -9.51 11.35
N ILE A 105 10.02 -9.93 10.39
CA ILE A 105 8.93 -9.15 9.81
C ILE A 105 7.63 -9.73 10.37
N LYS A 106 6.92 -8.95 11.18
CA LYS A 106 5.67 -9.39 11.80
C LYS A 106 4.57 -9.59 10.76
N TYR A 107 4.46 -8.64 9.82
CA TYR A 107 3.51 -8.68 8.72
C TYR A 107 4.23 -8.39 7.41
N LEU A 108 4.21 -9.35 6.49
CA LEU A 108 4.53 -9.14 5.09
C LEU A 108 3.23 -9.00 4.30
N ILE A 109 3.02 -7.88 3.65
CA ILE A 109 1.78 -7.56 2.95
C ILE A 109 2.10 -7.34 1.48
N ALA A 110 1.54 -8.16 0.59
CA ALA A 110 1.57 -7.92 -0.86
C ALA A 110 0.20 -7.37 -1.29
N THR A 111 0.16 -6.12 -1.74
CA THR A 111 -1.09 -5.42 -2.03
C THR A 111 -1.80 -6.04 -3.23
N HIS A 112 -1.06 -6.37 -4.29
CA HIS A 112 -1.56 -7.10 -5.45
C HIS A 112 -0.40 -7.76 -6.21
N SER A 113 -0.71 -8.47 -7.31
CA SER A 113 0.26 -9.38 -7.95
C SER A 113 1.13 -8.77 -9.06
N HIS A 114 1.17 -7.45 -9.20
CA HIS A 114 2.08 -6.82 -10.16
C HIS A 114 3.54 -6.85 -9.68
N ALA A 115 4.46 -6.87 -10.65
CA ALA A 115 5.87 -7.09 -10.38
C ALA A 115 6.47 -5.93 -9.58
N ASP A 116 6.11 -4.69 -9.88
CA ASP A 116 6.49 -3.47 -9.17
C ASP A 116 5.92 -3.35 -7.74
N HIS A 117 5.29 -4.40 -7.23
CA HIS A 117 4.82 -4.52 -5.85
C HIS A 117 5.40 -5.76 -5.17
N LEU A 118 5.25 -6.96 -5.76
CA LEU A 118 5.72 -8.20 -5.14
C LEU A 118 7.10 -8.69 -5.63
N GLY A 119 7.69 -8.02 -6.61
CA GLY A 119 8.83 -8.49 -7.38
C GLY A 119 10.06 -8.77 -6.52
N GLY A 120 10.36 -7.89 -5.56
CA GLY A 120 11.46 -8.08 -4.61
C GLY A 120 11.11 -8.94 -3.39
N LEU A 121 9.85 -9.32 -3.20
CA LEU A 121 9.39 -10.01 -1.99
C LEU A 121 9.90 -11.45 -1.88
N ASP A 122 10.21 -12.13 -2.98
CA ASP A 122 10.76 -13.48 -2.92
C ASP A 122 12.17 -13.49 -2.27
N SER A 123 12.99 -12.47 -2.56
CA SER A 123 14.29 -12.25 -1.93
C SER A 123 14.15 -11.85 -0.46
N VAL A 124 13.18 -10.99 -0.13
CA VAL A 124 12.85 -10.68 1.27
C VAL A 124 12.46 -11.96 2.02
N VAL A 125 11.55 -12.76 1.45
CA VAL A 125 11.12 -14.02 2.04
C VAL A 125 12.31 -14.94 2.27
N LYS A 126 13.24 -15.08 1.33
CA LYS A 126 14.43 -15.94 1.50
C LYS A 126 15.35 -15.47 2.63
N ASN A 127 15.50 -14.16 2.85
CA ASN A 127 16.53 -13.61 3.74
C ASN A 127 16.05 -13.25 5.16
N PHE A 128 14.75 -13.04 5.38
CA PHE A 128 14.21 -12.62 6.69
C PHE A 128 13.24 -13.65 7.26
N ASN A 129 13.05 -13.61 8.58
CA ASN A 129 11.98 -14.37 9.23
C ASN A 129 10.67 -13.60 9.05
N ILE A 130 9.58 -14.29 8.73
CA ILE A 130 8.27 -13.68 8.53
C ILE A 130 7.26 -14.43 9.40
N GLU A 131 6.48 -13.70 10.18
CA GLU A 131 5.47 -14.31 11.06
C GLU A 131 4.13 -14.50 10.34
N ASN A 132 3.66 -13.47 9.64
CA ASN A 132 2.37 -13.47 8.96
C ASN A 132 2.49 -12.89 7.55
N VAL A 133 1.78 -13.50 6.60
CA VAL A 133 1.77 -13.05 5.21
C VAL A 133 0.33 -12.76 4.79
N PHE A 134 0.08 -11.53 4.37
CA PHE A 134 -1.18 -11.10 3.80
C PHE A 134 -1.04 -10.82 2.31
N VAL A 135 -2.01 -11.29 1.54
CA VAL A 135 -2.08 -11.11 0.08
C VAL A 135 -3.49 -10.70 -0.30
N SER A 136 -3.65 -10.06 -1.46
CA SER A 136 -4.98 -9.83 -2.02
C SER A 136 -5.68 -11.12 -2.45
N ASN A 137 -7.00 -11.03 -2.61
CA ASN A 137 -7.79 -12.10 -3.19
C ASN A 137 -7.59 -12.15 -4.70
N GLY A 138 -6.50 -12.78 -5.14
CA GLY A 138 -6.15 -12.88 -6.55
C GLY A 138 -5.00 -13.84 -6.80
N SER A 139 -4.80 -14.18 -8.06
CA SER A 139 -3.67 -14.97 -8.53
C SER A 139 -3.20 -14.47 -9.87
N ALA A 140 -1.89 -14.60 -10.13
CA ALA A 140 -1.32 -14.26 -11.42
C ALA A 140 -0.47 -15.39 -11.98
N GLU A 141 -0.43 -15.51 -13.31
CA GLU A 141 0.39 -16.48 -14.03
C GLU A 141 1.77 -15.88 -14.42
N THR A 142 2.22 -14.85 -13.71
CA THR A 142 3.52 -14.19 -13.96
C THR A 142 4.67 -14.95 -13.31
N LYS A 143 5.90 -14.71 -13.78
CA LYS A 143 7.10 -15.28 -13.15
C LYS A 143 7.26 -14.74 -11.73
N SER A 144 7.11 -13.43 -11.54
CA SER A 144 7.26 -12.76 -10.24
C SER A 144 6.31 -13.33 -9.19
N TYR A 145 5.03 -13.53 -9.53
CA TYR A 145 4.08 -14.15 -8.61
C TYR A 145 4.47 -15.59 -8.26
N ARG A 146 4.88 -16.40 -9.24
CA ARG A 146 5.35 -17.78 -8.96
C ARG A 146 6.59 -17.80 -8.07
N ASP A 147 7.55 -16.92 -8.31
CA ASP A 147 8.78 -16.85 -7.50
C ASP A 147 8.46 -16.47 -6.05
N PHE A 148 7.56 -15.52 -5.84
CA PHE A 148 7.05 -15.15 -4.51
C PHE A 148 6.35 -16.33 -3.81
N ILE A 149 5.38 -16.98 -4.47
CA ILE A 149 4.66 -18.12 -3.89
C ILE A 149 5.60 -19.30 -3.60
N ASN A 150 6.57 -19.57 -4.48
CA ASN A 150 7.57 -20.61 -4.27
C ASN A 150 8.49 -20.29 -3.09
N ALA A 151 8.87 -19.02 -2.91
CA ALA A 151 9.67 -18.58 -1.76
C ALA A 151 8.89 -18.78 -0.46
N LEU A 152 7.61 -18.40 -0.41
CA LEU A 152 6.74 -18.66 0.74
C LEU A 152 6.64 -20.15 1.05
N ALA A 153 6.37 -20.98 0.04
CA ALA A 153 6.28 -22.43 0.19
C ALA A 153 7.59 -23.04 0.70
N SER A 154 8.75 -22.53 0.26
CA SER A 154 10.07 -22.99 0.72
C SER A 154 10.36 -22.70 2.19
N LYS A 155 9.60 -21.78 2.80
CA LYS A 155 9.66 -21.43 4.22
C LYS A 155 8.46 -21.91 5.03
N ASP A 156 7.62 -22.79 4.46
CA ASP A 156 6.38 -23.27 5.07
C ASP A 156 5.42 -22.12 5.48
N LEU A 157 5.50 -20.98 4.78
CA LEU A 157 4.63 -19.83 5.02
C LEU A 157 3.35 -19.98 4.20
N SER A 158 2.21 -19.84 4.87
CA SER A 158 0.89 -19.88 4.25
C SER A 158 0.33 -18.46 4.15
N PRO A 159 0.30 -17.84 2.95
CA PRO A 159 -0.32 -16.53 2.79
C PRO A 159 -1.83 -16.61 3.00
N SER A 160 -2.42 -15.54 3.51
CA SER A 160 -3.86 -15.44 3.75
C SER A 160 -4.42 -14.11 3.26
N VAL A 161 -5.69 -14.10 2.85
CA VAL A 161 -6.41 -12.87 2.57
C VAL A 161 -6.97 -12.36 3.90
N PRO A 162 -6.62 -11.14 4.34
CA PRO A 162 -7.18 -10.60 5.57
C PRO A 162 -8.68 -10.32 5.38
N LEU A 163 -9.46 -10.33 6.47
CA LEU A 163 -10.90 -10.05 6.37
C LEU A 163 -11.16 -8.54 6.43
N GLU A 164 -12.06 -8.04 5.60
CA GLU A 164 -12.46 -6.63 5.64
C GLU A 164 -13.10 -6.25 6.99
N ASN A 165 -12.89 -5.00 7.40
CA ASN A 165 -13.31 -4.43 8.69
C ASN A 165 -12.68 -5.11 9.92
N ASN A 166 -11.75 -6.04 9.73
CA ASN A 166 -10.93 -6.54 10.82
C ASN A 166 -9.71 -5.66 11.05
N LYS A 167 -9.18 -5.76 12.27
CA LYS A 167 -7.95 -5.13 12.70
C LYS A 167 -6.88 -6.15 13.02
N PHE A 168 -5.64 -5.85 12.66
CA PHE A 168 -4.46 -6.57 13.16
C PHE A 168 -3.46 -5.58 13.74
N TYR A 169 -2.78 -5.98 14.82
CA TYR A 169 -2.08 -5.07 15.73
C TYR A 169 -0.57 -5.15 15.59
N LEU A 170 0.06 -3.99 15.51
CA LEU A 170 1.51 -3.79 15.57
C LEU A 170 1.80 -3.02 16.87
N GLU A 171 2.17 -3.73 17.93
CA GLU A 171 2.21 -3.18 19.30
C GLU A 171 0.89 -2.48 19.68
N ASP A 172 0.93 -1.19 20.02
CA ASP A 172 -0.24 -0.37 20.39
C ASP A 172 -0.97 0.24 19.17
N SER A 173 -0.39 0.09 17.97
CA SER A 173 -0.97 0.55 16.71
C SER A 173 -1.69 -0.60 15.98
N TYR A 174 -2.47 -0.28 14.95
CA TYR A 174 -3.18 -1.31 14.19
C TYR A 174 -3.40 -0.92 12.73
N PHE A 175 -3.62 -1.94 11.92
CA PHE A 175 -4.13 -1.82 10.56
C PHE A 175 -5.60 -2.21 10.54
N GLU A 176 -6.42 -1.47 9.80
CA GLU A 176 -7.80 -1.80 9.46
C GLU A 176 -7.90 -2.07 7.96
N VAL A 177 -8.59 -3.15 7.60
CA VAL A 177 -8.66 -3.65 6.21
C VAL A 177 -9.90 -3.11 5.52
N LEU A 178 -9.73 -2.29 4.48
CA LEU A 178 -10.83 -1.64 3.77
C LEU A 178 -11.25 -2.36 2.49
N ASN A 179 -10.29 -2.89 1.74
CA ASN A 179 -10.52 -3.65 0.52
C ASN A 179 -9.71 -4.94 0.54
N THR A 180 -10.38 -6.05 0.26
CA THR A 180 -9.76 -7.35 -0.08
C THR A 180 -10.36 -7.96 -1.34
N ASN A 181 -11.22 -7.22 -2.05
CA ASN A 181 -11.93 -7.73 -3.20
C ASN A 181 -10.98 -8.12 -4.32
N GLY A 182 -11.40 -9.09 -5.12
CA GLY A 182 -10.61 -9.60 -6.23
C GLY A 182 -10.69 -8.78 -7.51
N GLY A 183 -11.38 -7.64 -7.51
CA GLY A 183 -11.44 -6.65 -8.60
C GLY A 183 -11.78 -7.20 -10.00
N ASP A 184 -11.90 -6.29 -10.97
CA ASP A 184 -11.95 -6.67 -12.40
C ASP A 184 -10.55 -6.67 -13.04
N THR A 185 -9.59 -5.99 -12.42
CA THR A 185 -8.19 -5.89 -12.84
C THR A 185 -7.28 -6.18 -11.65
N THR A 186 -6.02 -6.52 -11.90
CA THR A 186 -5.02 -6.74 -10.84
C THR A 186 -4.89 -5.53 -9.90
N ASN A 187 -4.99 -4.31 -10.44
CA ASN A 187 -4.93 -3.07 -9.68
C ASN A 187 -6.10 -2.95 -8.70
N GLU A 188 -7.31 -3.28 -9.16
CA GLU A 188 -8.52 -3.28 -8.33
C GLU A 188 -8.53 -4.43 -7.30
N GLN A 189 -7.55 -5.35 -7.34
CA GLN A 189 -7.33 -6.33 -6.28
C GLN A 189 -6.52 -5.77 -5.10
N SER A 190 -6.03 -4.52 -5.21
CA SER A 190 -5.14 -3.94 -4.21
C SER A 190 -5.75 -4.03 -2.81
N LEU A 191 -5.00 -4.61 -1.87
CA LEU A 191 -5.31 -4.46 -0.46
C LEU A 191 -5.24 -2.98 -0.09
N VAL A 192 -6.36 -2.43 0.38
CA VAL A 192 -6.43 -1.07 0.90
C VAL A 192 -6.49 -1.13 2.42
N LEU A 193 -5.54 -0.47 3.09
CA LEU A 193 -5.34 -0.53 4.53
C LEU A 193 -5.29 0.88 5.13
N VAL A 194 -5.92 1.07 6.27
CA VAL A 194 -5.68 2.23 7.13
C VAL A 194 -4.83 1.78 8.31
N TYR A 195 -3.65 2.36 8.45
CA TYR A 195 -2.82 2.23 9.64
C TYR A 195 -3.15 3.36 10.62
N THR A 196 -3.33 3.03 11.89
CA THR A 196 -3.61 3.97 12.97
C THR A 196 -2.58 3.80 14.08
N ASN A 197 -1.85 4.88 14.37
CA ASN A 197 -0.98 5.01 15.54
C ASN A 197 -1.48 6.20 16.35
N GLY A 198 -2.02 5.96 17.55
CA GLY A 198 -2.69 7.03 18.32
C GLY A 198 -3.83 7.67 17.50
N ASN A 199 -3.73 8.98 17.28
CA ASN A 199 -4.64 9.78 16.45
C ASN A 199 -4.19 9.91 14.99
N ASP A 200 -2.96 9.50 14.66
CA ASP A 200 -2.43 9.55 13.29
C ASP A 200 -3.03 8.42 12.45
N LYS A 201 -3.52 8.76 11.25
CA LYS A 201 -4.06 7.83 10.27
C LYS A 201 -3.31 7.92 8.95
N VAL A 202 -2.87 6.76 8.46
CA VAL A 202 -2.17 6.62 7.19
C VAL A 202 -2.93 5.66 6.28
N LEU A 203 -3.28 6.10 5.07
CA LEU A 203 -3.98 5.27 4.08
C LEU A 203 -2.98 4.73 3.05
N PHE A 204 -2.93 3.40 2.93
CA PHE A 204 -2.18 2.66 1.92
C PHE A 204 -3.17 2.06 0.91
N THR A 205 -3.03 2.45 -0.35
CA THR A 205 -4.01 2.11 -1.40
C THR A 205 -3.53 1.06 -2.39
N GLY A 206 -2.25 0.68 -2.35
CA GLY A 206 -1.60 0.01 -3.48
C GLY A 206 -1.90 0.77 -4.78
N ASP A 207 -2.40 0.03 -5.77
CA ASP A 207 -2.76 0.56 -7.08
C ASP A 207 -4.27 0.61 -7.34
N ALA A 208 -5.07 0.65 -6.26
CA ALA A 208 -6.53 0.80 -6.37
C ALA A 208 -6.92 1.92 -7.34
N GLU A 209 -7.85 1.62 -8.24
CA GLU A 209 -8.37 2.57 -9.24
C GLU A 209 -9.75 3.11 -8.79
N GLU A 210 -10.34 3.99 -9.59
CA GLU A 210 -11.61 4.65 -9.22
C GLU A 210 -12.74 3.66 -8.87
N GLY A 211 -12.70 2.41 -9.37
CA GLY A 211 -13.66 1.37 -9.03
C GLY A 211 -13.56 0.96 -7.56
N THR A 212 -12.39 0.53 -7.10
CA THR A 212 -12.16 0.20 -5.68
C THR A 212 -12.39 1.41 -4.78
N GLU A 213 -11.94 2.60 -5.19
CA GLU A 213 -12.16 3.84 -4.42
C GLU A 213 -13.64 4.08 -4.13
N LYS A 214 -14.50 3.84 -5.13
CA LYS A 214 -15.95 3.97 -5.00
C LYS A 214 -16.55 2.91 -4.08
N GLU A 215 -16.06 1.67 -4.13
CA GLU A 215 -16.53 0.58 -3.27
C GLU A 215 -16.24 0.83 -1.79
N ILE A 216 -15.06 1.37 -1.48
CA ILE A 216 -14.65 1.63 -0.10
C ILE A 216 -15.08 2.99 0.43
N LEU A 217 -15.69 3.86 -0.40
CA LEU A 217 -15.97 5.25 -0.04
C LEU A 217 -16.77 5.40 1.26
N SER A 218 -17.72 4.49 1.50
CA SER A 218 -18.54 4.47 2.72
C SER A 218 -17.78 4.06 3.99
N LYS A 219 -16.64 3.37 3.83
CA LYS A 219 -15.77 2.88 4.90
C LYS A 219 -14.65 3.89 5.23
N LEU A 220 -14.40 4.85 4.35
CA LEU A 220 -13.33 5.83 4.51
C LEU A 220 -13.69 6.92 5.53
N ASP A 221 -12.65 7.48 6.12
CA ASP A 221 -12.66 8.68 6.95
C ASP A 221 -11.47 9.56 6.58
N LYS A 222 -11.38 10.73 7.21
CA LYS A 222 -10.19 11.59 7.09
C LYS A 222 -8.94 10.84 7.55
N VAL A 223 -7.84 11.08 6.84
CA VAL A 223 -6.50 10.57 7.17
C VAL A 223 -5.50 11.71 7.16
N ASP A 224 -4.36 11.55 7.81
CA ASP A 224 -3.31 12.58 7.86
C ASP A 224 -2.36 12.42 6.67
N LEU A 225 -2.05 11.18 6.32
CA LEU A 225 -1.12 10.82 5.25
C LEU A 225 -1.76 9.82 4.28
N LEU A 226 -1.68 10.14 2.99
CA LEU A 226 -2.10 9.27 1.89
C LEU A 226 -0.87 8.79 1.11
N LYS A 227 -0.66 7.47 1.02
CA LYS A 227 0.12 6.92 -0.10
C LYS A 227 -0.76 7.00 -1.34
N VAL A 228 -0.38 7.84 -2.30
CA VAL A 228 -1.16 8.02 -3.53
C VAL A 228 -1.13 6.73 -4.34
N ALA A 229 -2.32 6.30 -4.76
CA ALA A 229 -2.50 5.08 -5.51
C ALA A 229 -1.80 5.10 -6.88
N HIS A 230 -1.33 3.94 -7.33
CA HIS A 230 -0.88 3.72 -8.71
C HIS A 230 0.13 4.75 -9.17
N HIS A 231 1.07 5.08 -8.29
CA HIS A 231 2.15 6.06 -8.46
C HIS A 231 1.68 7.46 -8.90
N GLY A 232 0.41 7.81 -8.64
CA GLY A 232 -0.21 9.03 -9.13
C GLY A 232 -0.79 8.93 -10.55
N SER A 233 -1.24 7.74 -10.95
CA SER A 233 -1.97 7.54 -12.20
C SER A 233 -3.24 8.41 -12.25
N ARG A 234 -3.71 8.72 -13.47
CA ARG A 234 -4.98 9.43 -13.67
C ARG A 234 -6.21 8.51 -13.50
N SER A 235 -6.00 7.19 -13.44
CA SER A 235 -7.02 6.16 -13.21
C SER A 235 -7.39 5.99 -11.74
N SER A 236 -6.75 6.76 -10.86
CA SER A 236 -6.96 6.73 -9.42
C SER A 236 -7.02 8.17 -8.89
N SER A 237 -7.17 8.29 -7.57
CA SER A 237 -7.38 9.53 -6.85
C SER A 237 -8.55 10.33 -7.44
N SER A 238 -9.73 9.70 -7.55
CA SER A 238 -10.97 10.39 -7.91
C SER A 238 -11.22 11.57 -6.96
N GLN A 239 -11.93 12.60 -7.44
CA GLN A 239 -12.17 13.78 -6.59
C GLN A 239 -13.01 13.40 -5.36
N GLU A 240 -13.99 12.52 -5.52
CA GLU A 240 -14.84 12.05 -4.43
C GLU A 240 -14.03 11.31 -3.35
N PHE A 241 -13.10 10.44 -3.76
CA PHE A 241 -12.16 9.78 -2.85
C PHE A 241 -11.29 10.78 -2.11
N LEU A 242 -10.65 11.71 -2.83
CA LEU A 242 -9.77 12.71 -2.22
C LEU A 242 -10.53 13.64 -1.26
N ASP A 243 -11.75 14.05 -1.61
CA ASP A 243 -12.61 14.87 -0.74
C ASP A 243 -12.99 14.12 0.54
N LYS A 244 -13.21 12.81 0.43
CA LYS A 244 -13.57 11.95 1.56
C LYS A 244 -12.40 11.74 2.53
N VAL A 245 -11.19 11.47 2.01
CA VAL A 245 -10.00 11.21 2.83
C VAL A 245 -9.28 12.49 3.28
N SER A 246 -9.41 13.58 2.52
CA SER A 246 -8.93 14.93 2.84
C SER A 246 -7.55 14.98 3.54
N PRO A 247 -6.49 14.39 2.96
CA PRO A 247 -5.20 14.26 3.62
C PRO A 247 -4.47 15.59 3.79
N GLU A 248 -3.66 15.72 4.84
CA GLU A 248 -2.69 16.82 4.94
C GLU A 248 -1.48 16.56 4.03
N TYR A 249 -1.00 15.31 4.04
CA TYR A 249 0.18 14.86 3.30
C TYR A 249 -0.16 13.80 2.27
N ALA A 250 0.50 13.86 1.12
CA ALA A 250 0.45 12.81 0.10
C ALA A 250 1.86 12.39 -0.30
N VAL A 251 2.13 11.09 -0.27
CA VAL A 251 3.40 10.52 -0.73
C VAL A 251 3.19 9.78 -2.04
N LEU A 252 4.07 10.04 -3.00
CA LEU A 252 4.14 9.33 -4.28
C LEU A 252 5.47 8.57 -4.35
N LEU A 253 5.39 7.24 -4.37
CA LEU A 253 6.51 6.40 -4.78
C LEU A 253 6.52 6.35 -6.30
N VAL A 254 7.49 7.03 -6.89
CA VAL A 254 7.62 7.21 -8.33
C VAL A 254 9.08 7.41 -8.72
N GLY A 255 9.45 6.85 -9.87
CA GLY A 255 10.82 6.92 -10.38
C GLY A 255 11.01 8.12 -11.29
N LYS A 256 12.17 8.78 -11.19
CA LYS A 256 12.56 9.81 -12.17
C LYS A 256 12.64 9.16 -13.55
N GLY A 257 12.04 9.80 -14.56
CA GLY A 257 12.17 9.29 -15.93
C GLY A 257 11.28 8.09 -16.27
N ASN A 258 10.37 7.67 -15.39
CA ASN A 258 9.58 6.44 -15.61
C ASN A 258 8.80 6.47 -16.94
N SER A 259 8.67 5.30 -17.56
CA SER A 259 8.09 5.13 -18.89
C SER A 259 6.57 5.41 -18.93
N TYR A 260 5.90 5.34 -17.77
CA TYR A 260 4.47 5.62 -17.62
C TYR A 260 4.16 7.12 -17.70
N GLY A 261 5.13 7.97 -17.33
CA GLY A 261 4.91 9.41 -17.16
C GLY A 261 4.19 9.74 -15.86
N HIS A 262 4.30 8.88 -14.86
CA HIS A 262 3.79 9.08 -13.51
C HIS A 262 4.66 10.09 -12.74
N PRO A 263 4.09 10.91 -11.85
CA PRO A 263 2.65 11.06 -11.64
C PRO A 263 2.00 11.85 -12.79
N HIS A 264 0.71 11.62 -13.04
CA HIS A 264 -0.03 12.35 -14.07
C HIS A 264 -0.40 13.76 -13.60
N GLN A 265 -0.43 14.73 -14.54
CA GLN A 265 -0.69 16.14 -14.19
C GLN A 265 -2.10 16.34 -13.60
N GLU A 266 -3.07 15.54 -14.04
CA GLU A 266 -4.45 15.57 -13.54
C GLU A 266 -4.49 15.29 -12.04
N THR A 267 -3.80 14.24 -11.59
CA THR A 267 -3.70 13.86 -10.18
C THR A 267 -2.96 14.93 -9.38
N MET A 268 -1.83 15.43 -9.89
CA MET A 268 -1.08 16.51 -9.22
C MET A 268 -1.88 17.81 -9.09
N ASN A 269 -2.71 18.13 -10.09
CA ASN A 269 -3.58 19.31 -10.04
C ASN A 269 -4.69 19.17 -8.98
N LYS A 270 -5.26 17.97 -8.81
CA LYS A 270 -6.25 17.70 -7.74
C LYS A 270 -5.61 17.94 -6.37
N LEU A 271 -4.46 17.32 -6.10
CA LEU A 271 -3.71 17.47 -4.85
C LEU A 271 -3.33 18.94 -4.57
N LYS A 272 -2.83 19.65 -5.59
CA LYS A 272 -2.49 21.08 -5.49
C LYS A 272 -3.69 21.94 -5.14
N LYS A 273 -4.83 21.71 -5.81
CA LYS A 273 -6.06 22.48 -5.60
C LYS A 273 -6.59 22.32 -4.17
N MET A 274 -6.39 21.14 -3.58
CA MET A 274 -6.79 20.82 -2.21
C MET A 274 -5.80 21.32 -1.15
N GLY A 275 -4.61 21.79 -1.55
CA GLY A 275 -3.57 22.24 -0.63
C GLY A 275 -2.84 21.10 0.08
N VAL A 276 -2.87 19.89 -0.48
CA VAL A 276 -2.21 18.70 0.08
C VAL A 276 -0.70 18.81 -0.12
N LYS A 277 0.09 18.69 0.95
CA LYS A 277 1.55 18.70 0.88
C LYS A 277 2.05 17.41 0.24
N VAL A 278 2.60 17.52 -0.95
CA VAL A 278 3.11 16.39 -1.73
C VAL A 278 4.55 16.08 -1.35
N HIS A 279 4.92 14.80 -1.27
CA HIS A 279 6.29 14.32 -1.16
C HIS A 279 6.52 13.20 -2.17
N ARG A 280 7.65 13.21 -2.88
CA ARG A 280 7.90 12.28 -4.00
C ARG A 280 9.27 11.64 -3.91
N SER A 281 9.35 10.32 -4.12
CA SER A 281 10.63 9.61 -4.03
C SER A 281 11.63 10.01 -5.13
N ASP A 282 11.16 10.43 -6.30
CA ASP A 282 12.04 10.97 -7.36
C ASP A 282 12.68 12.33 -7.03
N GLU A 283 12.19 13.01 -5.99
CA GLU A 283 12.71 14.29 -5.51
C GLU A 283 13.42 14.19 -4.14
N CYS A 284 13.03 13.23 -3.29
CA CYS A 284 13.56 13.04 -1.94
C CYS A 284 14.37 11.75 -1.73
N SER A 285 14.45 10.85 -2.71
CA SER A 285 14.86 9.46 -2.49
C SER A 285 13.94 8.77 -1.48
N ASP A 286 14.47 8.06 -0.49
CA ASP A 286 13.66 7.47 0.57
C ASP A 286 12.97 8.58 1.37
N ILE A 287 11.67 8.43 1.59
CA ILE A 287 10.89 9.37 2.40
C ILE A 287 10.54 8.68 3.69
N ILE A 288 10.94 9.25 4.83
CA ILE A 288 10.60 8.73 6.14
C ILE A 288 9.64 9.70 6.80
N PHE A 289 8.46 9.20 7.18
CA PHE A 289 7.54 9.88 8.08
C PHE A 289 7.71 9.34 9.50
N GLU A 290 7.78 10.23 10.47
CA GLU A 290 7.65 9.92 11.90
C GLU A 290 6.22 10.23 12.32
N SER A 291 5.49 9.20 12.76
CA SER A 291 4.17 9.31 13.38
C SER A 291 4.36 9.26 14.89
N THR A 292 3.91 10.30 15.58
CA THR A 292 4.06 10.43 17.05
C THR A 292 2.84 9.96 17.82
N GLY A 293 1.75 9.67 17.10
CA GLY A 293 0.44 9.41 17.67
C GLY A 293 -0.44 10.65 17.81
N ASP A 294 0.11 11.85 17.57
CA ASP A 294 -0.58 13.14 17.60
C ASP A 294 -0.03 14.10 16.52
N GLY A 295 0.59 13.54 15.48
CA GLY A 295 1.12 14.24 14.32
C GLY A 295 2.09 13.38 13.52
N VAL A 296 2.05 13.56 12.19
CA VAL A 296 2.98 12.96 11.23
C VAL A 296 3.94 14.00 10.66
N PHE A 297 5.23 13.67 10.58
CA PHE A 297 6.27 14.61 10.17
C PHE A 297 7.30 13.97 9.26
N THR A 298 7.87 14.72 8.31
CA THR A 298 8.99 14.26 7.50
C THR A 298 10.02 15.36 7.32
N SER A 299 11.29 14.99 7.16
CA SER A 299 12.36 15.90 6.74
C SER A 299 12.42 16.09 5.22
N CYS A 300 11.70 15.27 4.45
CA CYS A 300 11.55 15.48 3.01
C CYS A 300 10.80 16.79 2.78
N LYS A 301 11.33 17.63 1.89
CA LYS A 301 10.68 18.90 1.54
C LYS A 301 9.42 18.64 0.73
N ASP A 302 8.50 19.61 0.74
CA ASP A 302 7.38 19.63 -0.18
C ASP A 302 7.88 19.50 -1.63
N GLY A 303 7.38 18.47 -2.29
CA GLY A 303 7.70 18.14 -3.67
C GLY A 303 6.90 18.95 -4.68
N SER A 304 7.29 18.83 -5.94
CA SER A 304 6.64 19.54 -7.04
C SER A 304 5.32 18.88 -7.45
N TYR A 305 4.35 19.72 -7.84
CA TYR A 305 3.10 19.28 -8.49
C TYR A 305 3.25 19.09 -10.01
N ASN A 306 4.47 18.90 -10.50
CA ASN A 306 4.73 18.67 -11.91
C ASN A 306 4.44 17.21 -12.25
N LYS A 307 3.94 16.95 -13.46
CA LYS A 307 3.87 15.60 -13.98
C LYS A 307 5.24 14.93 -14.09
N GLY A 308 5.22 13.60 -14.12
CA GLY A 308 6.35 12.79 -14.54
C GLY A 308 6.82 13.12 -15.94
N VAL A 309 8.15 13.14 -16.12
CA VAL A 309 8.77 13.22 -17.44
C VAL A 309 9.21 11.82 -17.81
N ARG A 310 8.80 11.34 -18.98
CA ARG A 310 9.24 10.05 -19.51
C ARG A 310 10.69 10.16 -19.97
N GLU A 311 11.49 9.13 -19.70
CA GLU A 311 12.72 8.91 -20.44
C GLU A 311 12.36 8.50 -21.87
N ASP A 312 12.17 9.50 -22.73
CA ASP A 312 12.20 9.27 -24.15
C ASP A 312 13.65 8.86 -24.48
N GLY A 313 13.83 7.64 -24.97
CA GLY A 313 15.13 7.08 -25.42
C GLY A 313 15.73 7.78 -26.65
N ASN A 314 15.58 9.10 -26.76
CA ASN A 314 16.14 9.92 -27.80
C ASN A 314 16.88 11.11 -27.17
N SER A 315 18.12 10.84 -26.73
CA SER A 315 19.11 11.89 -26.54
C SER A 315 19.33 12.61 -27.88
N GLY A 316 18.77 13.81 -28.04
CA GLY A 316 19.17 14.71 -29.12
C GLY A 316 18.04 15.49 -29.78
N LYS A 317 17.69 16.65 -29.21
CA LYS A 317 17.91 17.97 -29.83
C LYS A 317 17.20 19.03 -28.98
N SER A 318 18.00 19.82 -28.29
CA SER A 318 17.60 21.16 -27.89
C SER A 318 17.21 21.94 -29.14
N ASN A 319 15.93 22.27 -29.28
CA ASN A 319 15.49 23.32 -30.18
C ASN A 319 14.95 24.46 -29.32
N ASN A 320 15.84 25.41 -29.06
CA ASN A 320 15.46 26.79 -28.83
C ASN A 320 14.51 27.24 -29.95
N ASN A 321 13.30 27.66 -29.60
CA ASN A 321 12.60 28.65 -30.41
C ASN A 321 11.75 29.57 -29.55
N THR A 322 12.36 30.72 -29.30
CA THR A 322 11.83 32.07 -29.20
C THR A 322 10.33 32.27 -29.40
N SER A 323 9.78 33.04 -28.45
CA SER A 323 8.48 33.69 -28.42
C SER A 323 8.03 34.29 -29.75
N LYS A 324 6.77 34.05 -30.10
CA LYS A 324 5.93 35.03 -30.78
C LYS A 324 4.54 35.03 -30.18
N ASN A 325 4.13 36.22 -29.73
CA ASN A 325 2.76 36.59 -29.44
C ASN A 325 1.88 36.31 -30.65
N ASP A 326 0.70 35.74 -30.43
CA ASP A 326 -0.51 36.17 -31.12
C ASP A 326 -1.72 35.98 -30.21
N SER A 327 -2.33 37.11 -29.90
CA SER A 327 -3.58 37.25 -29.17
C SER A 327 -4.72 37.38 -30.18
N PHE A 328 -5.73 36.51 -30.17
CA PHE A 328 -7.12 36.88 -30.54
C PHE A 328 -8.17 35.87 -30.03
N LYS A 329 -9.00 36.37 -29.10
CA LYS A 329 -10.45 36.17 -28.87
C LYS A 329 -11.08 34.76 -28.78
N ASN A 330 -11.39 34.43 -27.52
CA ASN A 330 -12.69 34.04 -26.95
C ASN A 330 -13.74 33.33 -27.85
N LYS A 331 -14.02 32.06 -27.53
CA LYS A 331 -15.35 31.44 -27.73
C LYS A 331 -15.61 30.43 -26.61
N GLN A 332 -16.67 30.64 -25.85
CA GLN A 332 -17.23 29.65 -24.93
C GLN A 332 -17.56 28.36 -25.70
N ASN A 333 -17.24 27.19 -25.13
CA ASN A 333 -18.07 25.98 -25.17
C ASN A 333 -17.50 24.85 -24.30
N THR A 334 -18.28 24.51 -23.27
CA THR A 334 -18.58 23.15 -22.77
C THR A 334 -17.45 22.11 -22.64
N SER A 335 -17.12 21.84 -21.38
CA SER A 335 -16.82 20.53 -20.79
C SER A 335 -17.02 19.30 -21.69
N ASN A 336 -15.93 18.55 -21.93
CA ASN A 336 -15.96 17.12 -22.23
C ASN A 336 -14.66 16.49 -21.74
N SER A 337 -14.77 15.56 -20.78
CA SER A 337 -13.75 14.56 -20.46
C SER A 337 -13.30 13.90 -21.77
N ALA A 338 -12.01 13.97 -22.09
CA ALA A 338 -11.52 13.42 -23.35
C ALA A 338 -11.57 11.89 -23.30
N GLU A 339 -12.66 11.32 -23.84
CA GLU A 339 -12.89 9.89 -24.00
C GLU A 339 -11.66 9.22 -24.64
N ILE A 340 -11.14 8.17 -24.00
CA ILE A 340 -10.04 7.37 -24.54
C ILE A 340 -10.61 6.40 -25.57
N VAL A 341 -10.01 6.42 -26.76
CA VAL A 341 -10.34 5.55 -27.88
C VAL A 341 -9.12 4.73 -28.30
N TYR A 342 -9.38 3.60 -28.93
CA TYR A 342 -8.37 2.68 -29.47
C TYR A 342 -8.33 2.80 -30.98
N PHE A 343 -7.14 2.74 -31.59
CA PHE A 343 -6.98 2.90 -33.03
C PHE A 343 -5.72 2.19 -33.52
N THR A 344 -5.63 1.96 -34.82
CA THR A 344 -4.42 1.41 -35.44
C THR A 344 -3.73 2.47 -36.30
N PRO A 345 -2.41 2.41 -36.49
CA PRO A 345 -1.69 3.41 -37.28
C PRO A 345 -2.28 3.60 -38.69
N LYS A 346 -2.70 2.51 -39.33
CA LYS A 346 -3.24 2.50 -40.71
C LYS A 346 -4.77 2.42 -40.78
N GLY A 347 -5.47 2.19 -39.67
CA GLY A 347 -6.93 2.10 -39.62
C GLY A 347 -7.58 3.45 -39.85
N LYS A 348 -8.82 3.46 -40.36
CA LYS A 348 -9.59 4.70 -40.58
C LYS A 348 -10.40 5.12 -39.37
N SER A 349 -10.81 4.15 -38.55
CA SER A 349 -11.73 4.37 -37.44
C SER A 349 -11.04 4.35 -36.08
N TYR A 350 -11.68 4.99 -35.09
CA TYR A 350 -11.38 4.83 -33.67
C TYR A 350 -12.42 3.93 -33.00
N HIS A 351 -12.06 3.28 -31.91
CA HIS A 351 -12.82 2.21 -31.26
C HIS A 351 -13.01 2.52 -29.77
N SER A 352 -14.19 2.26 -29.20
CA SER A 352 -14.49 2.48 -27.78
C SER A 352 -13.81 1.46 -26.86
N THR A 353 -13.35 0.33 -27.41
CA THR A 353 -12.71 -0.76 -26.66
C THR A 353 -11.58 -1.41 -27.47
N LYS A 354 -10.49 -1.79 -26.78
CA LYS A 354 -9.35 -2.51 -27.34
C LYS A 354 -9.74 -3.89 -27.89
N ASN A 355 -10.84 -4.45 -27.37
CA ASN A 355 -11.34 -5.79 -27.69
C ASN A 355 -12.35 -5.79 -28.86
N CYS A 356 -12.54 -4.66 -29.55
CA CYS A 356 -13.41 -4.59 -30.73
C CYS A 356 -12.98 -5.63 -31.76
N SER A 357 -13.93 -6.41 -32.32
CA SER A 357 -13.63 -7.43 -33.33
C SER A 357 -13.00 -6.83 -34.60
N GLY A 358 -13.24 -5.55 -34.88
CA GLY A 358 -12.56 -4.78 -35.92
C GLY A 358 -11.05 -4.59 -35.70
N LEU A 359 -10.56 -4.80 -34.48
CA LEU A 359 -9.13 -4.75 -34.11
C LEU A 359 -8.47 -6.14 -34.06
N SER A 360 -9.24 -7.23 -34.14
CA SER A 360 -8.78 -8.61 -33.89
C SER A 360 -7.57 -9.07 -34.72
N ARG A 361 -7.36 -8.50 -35.91
CA ARG A 361 -6.22 -8.84 -36.80
C ARG A 361 -5.06 -7.85 -36.72
N SER A 362 -5.14 -6.85 -35.84
CA SER A 362 -4.18 -5.75 -35.77
C SER A 362 -2.99 -6.10 -34.88
N LYS A 363 -1.79 -6.13 -35.45
CA LYS A 363 -0.54 -6.39 -34.71
C LYS A 363 -0.14 -5.25 -33.77
N LYS A 364 -0.69 -4.05 -33.96
CA LYS A 364 -0.42 -2.87 -33.15
C LYS A 364 -1.70 -2.06 -32.96
N ILE A 365 -2.14 -1.96 -31.72
CA ILE A 365 -3.28 -1.15 -31.29
C ILE A 365 -2.73 -0.06 -30.38
N LEU A 366 -3.08 1.18 -30.67
CA LEU A 366 -2.75 2.38 -29.91
C LEU A 366 -4.00 2.86 -29.15
N SER A 367 -3.81 3.64 -28.10
CA SER A 367 -4.89 4.30 -27.36
C SER A 367 -4.55 5.78 -27.16
N GLY A 368 -5.59 6.61 -27.07
CA GLY A 368 -5.47 8.06 -26.87
C GLY A 368 -6.83 8.72 -27.03
N THR A 369 -6.90 10.04 -26.96
CA THR A 369 -8.12 10.80 -27.25
C THR A 369 -8.51 10.70 -28.73
N ILE A 370 -9.76 11.04 -29.07
CA ILE A 370 -10.20 11.13 -30.48
C ILE A 370 -9.27 12.08 -31.27
N ALA A 371 -8.86 13.21 -30.68
CA ALA A 371 -7.93 14.15 -31.31
C ALA A 371 -6.54 13.53 -31.58
N GLU A 372 -5.99 12.78 -30.62
CA GLU A 372 -4.69 12.11 -30.76
C GLU A 372 -4.73 10.94 -31.74
N SER A 373 -5.87 10.26 -31.87
CA SER A 373 -6.06 9.21 -32.86
C SER A 373 -5.90 9.70 -34.30
N LYS A 374 -6.17 10.99 -34.53
CA LYS A 374 -6.28 11.62 -35.86
C LYS A 374 -7.27 10.87 -36.76
N LYS A 375 -8.24 10.16 -36.16
CA LYS A 375 -9.33 9.44 -36.84
C LYS A 375 -10.61 10.22 -36.60
N ASN A 376 -11.40 10.39 -37.66
CA ASN A 376 -12.65 11.15 -37.59
C ASN A 376 -13.89 10.24 -37.56
N ASP A 377 -13.68 8.94 -37.73
CA ASP A 377 -14.74 7.97 -37.96
C ASP A 377 -14.84 6.99 -36.76
N PRO A 378 -15.95 6.95 -36.02
CA PRO A 378 -16.15 5.94 -34.98
C PRO A 378 -16.36 4.56 -35.63
N CYS A 379 -15.89 3.49 -34.98
CA CYS A 379 -16.07 2.14 -35.51
C CYS A 379 -17.52 1.68 -35.37
N ASP A 380 -18.15 1.35 -36.51
CA ASP A 380 -19.53 0.82 -36.61
C ASP A 380 -19.80 -0.45 -35.80
N ILE A 381 -18.79 -1.11 -35.22
CA ILE A 381 -18.96 -2.33 -34.42
C ILE A 381 -19.07 -2.00 -32.92
N CYS A 382 -18.25 -1.08 -32.42
CA CYS A 382 -18.17 -0.78 -30.99
C CYS A 382 -18.74 0.60 -30.62
N TYR A 383 -19.18 1.37 -31.62
CA TYR A 383 -19.95 2.62 -31.46
C TYR A 383 -21.36 2.51 -32.09
N VAL A 384 -21.89 1.30 -32.23
CA VAL A 384 -23.27 1.08 -32.70
C VAL A 384 -24.23 1.91 -31.84
N LYS A 385 -25.06 2.74 -32.48
CA LYS A 385 -26.18 3.45 -31.85
C LYS A 385 -27.30 2.51 -31.44
#